data_AF-A0A3M1JIJ8-F1
#
_entry.id   AF-A0A3M1JIJ8-F1
#
_cell.length_a   1.000
_cell.length_b   1.000
_cell.length_c   1.000
_cell.angle_alpha   90.00
_cell.angle_beta   90.00
_cell.angle_gamma   90.00
#
_symmetry.space_group_name_H-M   'P 1'
#
loop_
_entity.id
_entity.type
_entity.pdbx_description
1 polymer ?
#
loop_
_entity_poly.entity_id
_entity_poly.type
_entity_poly.pdbx_seq_one_letter_code
_entity_poly.pdbx_strand_id
1 'polypeptide(L)' 'MTTILAFGNEYLPMDSLAKKIAPELKGSDVKVFLCDSPEEITMHEPPIVILDVAEGIAKPTLSQDRPA' A
#
# COMPACT_ATOMS: atom_id res chain seq x y z
N MET A 1 -8.72 0.24 -13.67
CA MET A 1 -8.69 0.97 -12.40
C MET A 1 -8.07 0.13 -11.30
N THR A 2 -6.85 0.49 -10.91
CA THR A 2 -6.08 -0.18 -9.86
C THR A 2 -6.21 0.60 -8.56
N THR A 3 -6.47 -0.11 -7.46
CA THR A 3 -6.54 0.48 -6.12
C THR A 3 -5.23 0.21 -5.37
N ILE A 4 -4.56 1.24 -4.91
CA ILE A 4 -3.36 1.15 -4.05
C ILE A 4 -3.78 1.51 -2.62
N LEU A 5 -3.50 0.62 -1.68
CA LEU A 5 -3.69 0.82 -0.24
C LEU A 5 -2.31 1.03 0.39
N ALA A 6 -2.02 2.25 0.83
CA ALA A 6 -0.74 2.62 1.42
C ALA A 6 -0.84 2.62 2.95
N PHE A 7 -0.09 1.72 3.58
CA PHE A 7 0.00 1.56 5.02
C PHE A 7 1.18 2.32 5.59
N GLY A 8 1.23 2.40 6.92
CA GLY A 8 2.34 3.01 7.64
C GLY A 8 1.87 3.92 8.76
N ASN A 9 2.63 3.96 9.84
CA ASN A 9 2.36 4.77 11.01
C ASN A 9 2.97 6.18 10.84
N GLU A 10 2.12 7.21 10.86
CA GLU A 10 2.55 8.61 10.74
C GLU A 10 3.44 9.09 11.91
N TYR A 11 3.33 8.44 13.07
CA TYR A 11 4.14 8.73 14.27
C TYR A 11 5.52 8.09 14.21
N LEU A 12 5.76 7.16 13.28
CA LEU A 12 7.05 6.50 13.05
C LEU A 12 7.62 6.96 11.70
N PRO A 13 8.64 7.85 11.68
CA PRO A 13 9.10 8.51 10.46
C PRO A 13 9.48 7.56 9.31
N MET A 14 10.03 6.39 9.64
CA MET A 14 10.43 5.37 8.67
C MET A 14 9.24 4.56 8.14
N ASP A 15 8.23 4.32 8.99
CA ASP A 15 7.04 3.55 8.66
C ASP A 15 6.06 4.37 7.80
N SER A 16 6.05 5.69 7.98
CA SER A 16 5.25 6.64 7.18
C SER A 16 5.68 6.77 5.71
N LEU A 17 6.76 6.12 5.27
CA LEU A 17 7.32 6.32 3.92
C LEU A 17 6.33 5.93 2.82
N ALA A 18 5.62 4.80 2.99
CA ALA A 18 4.60 4.37 2.03
C ALA A 18 3.47 5.42 1.87
N LYS A 19 2.96 5.98 2.97
CA LYS A 19 1.98 7.08 2.94
C LYS A 19 2.52 8.37 2.30
N LYS A 20 3.81 8.66 2.45
CA LYS A 20 4.44 9.86 1.87
C LYS A 20 4.57 9.78 0.35
N ILE A 21 4.89 8.61 -0.20
CA ILE A 21 5.06 8.43 -1.65
C ILE A 21 3.72 8.17 -2.37
N ALA A 22 2.71 7.67 -1.65
CA ALA A 22 1.43 7.29 -2.24
C ALA A 22 0.74 8.40 -3.06
N PRO A 23 0.74 9.69 -2.63
CA PRO A 23 0.17 10.78 -3.42
C PRO A 23 0.82 10.97 -4.80
N GLU A 24 2.10 10.64 -4.96
CA GLU A 24 2.84 10.74 -6.22
C GLU A 24 2.45 9.65 -7.22
N LEU A 25 1.87 8.54 -6.74
CA LEU A 25 1.41 7.42 -7.56
C LEU A 25 0.02 7.65 -8.17
N LYS A 26 -0.63 8.78 -7.88
CA LYS A 26 -1.96 9.11 -8.42
C LYS A 26 -1.87 9.35 -9.93
N GLY A 27 -2.78 8.72 -10.66
CA GLY A 27 -2.88 8.85 -12.12
C GLY A 27 -4.29 8.54 -12.62
N SER A 28 -4.51 8.71 -13.91
CA SER A 28 -5.85 8.61 -14.54
C SER A 28 -6.57 7.27 -14.29
N ASP A 29 -5.83 6.20 -14.00
CA ASP A 29 -6.37 4.85 -13.75
C ASP A 29 -5.93 4.24 -12.40
N VAL A 30 -5.39 5.07 -11.49
CA VAL A 30 -4.90 4.65 -10.17
C VAL A 30 -5.61 5.42 -9.07
N LYS A 31 -6.31 4.70 -8.20
CA LYS A 31 -6.86 5.24 -6.94
C LYS A 31 -5.92 4.88 -5.80
N VAL A 32 -5.59 5.86 -4.97
CA VAL A 32 -4.70 5.67 -3.83
C VAL A 32 -5.47 6.00 -2.54
N PHE A 33 -5.46 5.07 -1.59
CA PHE A 33 -6.00 5.23 -0.24
C PHE A 33 -4.88 5.13 0.77
N LEU A 34 -4.92 5.99 1.79
CA LEU A 34 -4.02 5.91 2.94
C LEU A 34 -4.76 5.14 4.01
N CYS A 35 -4.19 4.03 4.48
CA CYS A 35 -4.81 3.14 5.45
C CYS A 35 -4.05 3.18 6.77
N ASP A 36 -4.78 3.21 7.86
CA ASP A 36 -4.26 3.20 9.23
C ASP A 36 -4.29 1.80 9.84
N SER A 37 -5.15 0.90 9.34
CA SER A 37 -5.28 -0.45 9.87
C SER A 37 -5.53 -1.54 8.81
N PRO A 38 -5.03 -2.77 8.98
CA PRO A 38 -5.18 -3.86 8.01
C PRO A 38 -6.64 -4.23 7.69
N GLU A 39 -7.58 -3.96 8.59
CA GLU A 39 -9.01 -4.23 8.41
C GLU A 39 -9.60 -3.45 7.23
N GLU A 40 -9.02 -2.30 6.90
CA GLU A 40 -9.44 -1.48 5.76
C GLU A 40 -9.29 -2.20 4.42
N ILE A 41 -8.40 -3.21 4.33
CA ILE A 41 -8.25 -4.04 3.13
C ILE A 41 -9.59 -4.65 2.71
N THR A 42 -10.43 -5.06 3.68
CA THR A 42 -11.73 -5.70 3.42
C THR A 42 -12.78 -4.73 2.85
N MET A 43 -12.53 -3.43 2.92
CA MET A 43 -13.43 -2.39 2.41
C MET A 43 -13.23 -2.12 0.91
N HIS A 44 -12.25 -2.76 0.28
CA HIS A 44 -11.88 -2.52 -1.11
C HIS A 44 -12.01 -3.78 -1.97
N GLU A 45 -12.60 -3.62 -3.17
CA GLU A 45 -12.72 -4.72 -4.13
C GLU A 45 -11.42 -4.95 -4.91
N PRO A 46 -11.04 -6.22 -5.18
CA PRO A 46 -9.91 -6.54 -6.06
C PRO A 46 -10.11 -6.00 -7.49
N PRO A 47 -9.04 -5.62 -8.21
CA PRO A 47 -7.63 -5.79 -7.86
C PRO A 47 -7.10 -4.66 -6.95
N ILE A 48 -6.46 -5.05 -5.84
CA ILE A 48 -5.78 -4.16 -4.91
C ILE A 48 -4.26 -4.40 -4.91
N VAL A 49 -3.51 -3.34 -4.67
CA VAL A 49 -2.06 -3.38 -4.43
C VAL A 49 -1.82 -2.82 -3.03
N ILE A 50 -1.16 -3.59 -2.19
CA ILE A 50 -0.75 -3.16 -0.85
C ILE A 50 0.64 -2.56 -0.95
N LEU A 51 0.79 -1.35 -0.43
CA LEU A 51 2.07 -0.65 -0.32
C LEU A 51 2.38 -0.46 1.16
N ASP A 52 3.43 -1.11 1.62
CA ASP A 52 3.87 -1.07 3.01
C ASP A 52 5.39 -1.02 3.11
N VAL A 53 5.90 -0.53 4.24
CA VAL A 53 7.34 -0.44 4.51
C VAL A 53 7.72 -1.58 5.44
N ALA A 54 8.67 -2.40 5.03
CA ALA A 54 9.19 -3.49 5.87
C ALA A 54 10.70 -3.36 6.03
N GLU A 55 11.17 -3.53 7.27
CA GLU A 55 12.61 -3.62 7.55
C GLU A 55 13.20 -4.87 6.89
N GLY A 56 14.45 -4.76 6.41
CA GLY A 56 15.17 -5.86 5.77
C GLY A 56 14.82 -6.08 4.28
N ILE A 57 13.83 -5.37 3.72
CA ILE A 57 13.52 -5.41 2.29
C ILE A 57 14.31 -4.32 1.55
N ALA A 58 15.47 -4.69 0.99
CA ALA A 58 16.33 -3.75 0.27
C ALA A 58 15.86 -3.41 -1.16
N LYS A 59 14.92 -4.19 -1.72
CA LYS A 59 14.39 -4.02 -3.08
C LYS A 59 12.88 -4.25 -3.09
N PRO A 60 12.10 -3.54 -3.93
CA PRO A 60 10.67 -3.80 -4.08
C PRO A 60 10.42 -5.28 -4.38
N THR A 61 9.57 -5.90 -3.57
CA THR A 61 9.21 -7.31 -3.71
C THR A 61 7.73 -7.40 -4.01
N LEU A 62 7.37 -8.09 -5.09
CA LEU A 62 5.98 -8.38 -5.40
C LEU A 62 5.61 -9.72 -4.78
N SER A 63 4.73 -9.71 -3.79
CA SER A 63 4.10 -10.92 -3.26
C SER A 63 2.72 -11.08 -3.91
N GLN A 64 2.48 -12.24 -4.52
CA GLN A 64 1.16 -12.62 -5.03
C GLN A 64 0.77 -13.92 -4.33
N ASP A 65 -0.31 -13.90 -3.55
CA ASP A 65 -0.96 -15.15 -3.17
C ASP A 65 -1.52 -15.78 -4.44
N ARG A 66 -0.87 -16.83 -4.93
CA ARG A 66 -1.50 -17.73 -5.89
C ARG A 66 -2.48 -18.61 -5.11
N PRO A 67 -3.76 -18.71 -5.52
CA PRO A 67 -4.58 -19.81 -5.05
C PRO A 67 -3.90 -21.13 -5.45
N ALA A 68 -3.78 -22.04 -4.49
CA ALA A 68 -3.31 -23.41 -4.69
C ALA A 68 -4.27 -24.22 -5.57
#